data_AF-A0A2M8EUM4-F1
#
_entry.id   AF-A0A2M8EUM4-F1
#
_cell.length_a   1.000
_cell.length_b   1.000
_cell.length_c   1.000
_cell.angle_alpha   90.00
_cell.angle_beta   90.00
_cell.angle_gamma   90.00
#
_symmetry.space_group_name_H-M   'P 1'
#
loop_
_entity.id
_entity.type
_entity.pdbx_description
1 polymer ?
#
loop_
_entity_poly.entity_id
_entity_poly.type
_entity_poly.pdbx_seq_one_letter_code
_entity_poly.pdbx_strand_id
1 'polypeptide(L)' 'MDNKSKFLQIYANLPLNVRSEIVAVVDGEPVTWNSAKIEVENDTPKGTEILNQLVKLEILK' A
#
# COMPACT_ATOMS: atom_id res chain seq x y z
N MET A 1 14.10 6.70 5.49
CA MET A 1 12.66 6.47 5.69
C MET A 1 12.38 5.03 5.30
N ASP A 2 11.74 4.27 6.16
CA ASP A 2 11.36 2.87 5.90
C ASP A 2 10.14 2.80 4.97
N ASN A 3 9.86 1.62 4.42
CA ASN A 3 8.82 1.44 3.40
C ASN A 3 7.42 1.80 3.90
N LYS A 4 7.11 1.53 5.18
CA LYS A 4 5.84 1.93 5.81
C LYS A 4 5.68 3.44 5.82
N SER A 5 6.68 4.18 6.31
CA SER A 5 6.62 5.64 6.33
C SER A 5 6.51 6.25 4.93
N LYS A 6 7.24 5.72 3.93
CA LYS A 6 7.13 6.16 2.52
C LYS A 6 5.72 5.94 1.98
N PHE A 7 5.15 4.76 2.20
CA PHE A 7 3.79 4.44 1.79
C PHE A 7 2.76 5.39 2.42
N LEU A 8 2.84 5.62 3.73
CA LEU A 8 1.90 6.51 4.43
C LEU A 8 2.01 7.96 3.94
N GLN A 9 3.22 8.42 3.62
CA GLN A 9 3.42 9.73 3.00
C GLN A 9 2.75 9.83 1.63
N ILE A 10 2.91 8.82 0.76
CA ILE A 10 2.24 8.78 -0.55
C ILE A 10 0.72 8.76 -0.36
N TYR A 11 0.22 7.87 0.49
CA TYR A 11 -1.21 7.74 0.78
C TYR A 11 -1.82 9.04 1.28
N ALA A 12 -1.13 9.76 2.16
CA ALA A 12 -1.59 11.05 2.69
C ALA A 12 -1.77 12.11 1.59
N ASN A 13 -0.97 12.04 0.52
CA ASN A 13 -1.03 12.95 -0.63
C ASN A 13 -2.05 12.53 -1.70
N LEU A 14 -2.66 11.34 -1.59
CA LEU A 14 -3.65 10.88 -2.57
C LEU A 14 -5.00 11.61 -2.40
N PRO A 15 -5.60 12.09 -3.52
CA PRO A 15 -6.99 12.52 -3.55
C PRO A 15 -7.94 11.43 -3.02
N LEU A 16 -9.03 11.83 -2.36
CA LEU A 16 -9.94 10.89 -1.69
C LEU A 16 -10.52 9.84 -2.63
N ASN A 17 -10.83 10.20 -3.89
CA ASN A 17 -11.37 9.28 -4.88
C ASN A 17 -10.35 8.19 -5.29
N VAL A 18 -9.06 8.53 -5.36
CA VAL A 18 -7.98 7.59 -5.73
C VAL A 18 -7.75 6.55 -4.65
N ARG A 19 -8.09 6.83 -3.39
CA ARG A 19 -7.87 5.89 -2.27
C ARG A 19 -8.69 4.60 -2.41
N SER A 20 -9.75 4.61 -3.20
CA SER A 20 -10.57 3.43 -3.49
C SER A 20 -10.10 2.65 -4.72
N GLU A 21 -9.11 3.15 -5.46
CA GLU A 21 -8.54 2.47 -6.63
C GLU A 21 -7.58 1.34 -6.21
N ILE A 22 -7.46 0.34 -7.08
CA ILE A 22 -6.55 -0.80 -6.90
C ILE A 22 -5.11 -0.34 -7.12
N VAL A 23 -4.23 -0.62 -6.16
CA VAL A 23 -2.81 -0.27 -6.22
C VAL A 23 -1.92 -1.48 -6.55
N ALA A 24 -2.32 -2.67 -6.12
CA ALA A 24 -1.55 -3.89 -6.33
C ALA A 24 -2.46 -5.13 -6.32
N VAL A 25 -1.93 -6.24 -6.82
CA VAL A 25 -2.52 -7.57 -6.65
C VAL A 25 -1.56 -8.37 -5.77
N VAL A 26 -2.06 -8.90 -4.65
CA VAL A 26 -1.27 -9.68 -3.66
C VAL A 26 -2.00 -11.00 -3.43
N ASP A 27 -1.32 -12.11 -3.71
CA ASP A 27 -1.89 -13.47 -3.70
C ASP A 27 -3.12 -13.66 -4.60
N GLY A 28 -3.13 -12.97 -5.75
CA GLY A 28 -4.24 -13.01 -6.70
C GLY A 28 -5.45 -12.16 -6.31
N GLU A 29 -5.41 -11.49 -5.15
CA GLU A 29 -6.47 -10.59 -4.71
C GLU A 29 -6.13 -9.12 -5.01
N PRO A 30 -7.07 -8.34 -5.57
CA PRO A 30 -6.87 -6.91 -5.79
C PRO A 30 -6.89 -6.15 -4.45
N VAL A 31 -5.87 -5.34 -4.22
CA VAL A 31 -5.71 -4.51 -3.02
C VAL A 31 -5.86 -3.05 -3.42
N THR A 32 -6.76 -2.34 -2.74
CA THR A 32 -6.93 -0.89 -2.87
C THR A 32 -5.97 -0.11 -1.99
N TRP A 33 -5.76 1.18 -2.25
CA TRP A 33 -4.99 2.05 -1.35
C TRP A 33 -5.56 2.08 0.08
N ASN A 34 -6.88 2.12 0.24
CA ASN A 34 -7.55 2.08 1.55
C ASN A 34 -7.25 0.78 2.30
N SER A 35 -7.46 -0.37 1.66
CA SER A 35 -7.19 -1.67 2.29
C SER A 35 -5.70 -1.83 2.61
N ALA A 36 -4.82 -1.43 1.69
CA ALA A 36 -3.37 -1.41 1.92
C ALA A 36 -3.00 -0.58 3.16
N LYS A 37 -3.59 0.60 3.32
CA LYS A 37 -3.34 1.48 4.46
C LYS A 37 -3.77 0.86 5.78
N ILE A 38 -4.91 0.18 5.83
CA ILE A 38 -5.37 -0.52 7.04
C ILE A 38 -4.39 -1.62 7.42
N GLU A 39 -3.99 -2.47 6.47
CA GLU A 39 -3.04 -3.56 6.73
C GLU A 39 -1.66 -3.05 7.17
N VAL A 40 -1.15 -2.01 6.50
CA VAL A 40 0.17 -1.41 6.80
C VAL A 40 0.18 -0.67 8.13
N GLU A 41 -0.87 0.06 8.50
CA GLU A 41 -0.94 0.73 9.79
C GLU A 41 -0.99 -0.25 10.96
N ASN A 42 -1.72 -1.36 10.78
CA ASN A 42 -1.88 -2.40 11.80
C ASN A 42 -0.71 -3.41 11.83
N ASP A 43 0.34 -3.20 11.04
CA ASP A 43 1.54 -4.06 11.01
C ASP A 43 1.23 -5.55 10.77
N THR A 44 0.27 -5.83 9.89
CA THR A 44 -0.11 -7.21 9.60
C THR A 44 0.92 -7.90 8.68
N PRO A 45 0.97 -9.24 8.66
CA PRO A 45 1.76 -9.98 7.68
C PRO A 45 1.40 -9.59 6.23
N LYS A 46 0.11 -9.43 5.94
CA LYS A 46 -0.39 -8.99 4.63
C LYS A 46 0.08 -7.57 4.30
N GLY A 47 0.13 -6.67 5.29
CA GLY A 47 0.70 -5.33 5.14
C GLY A 47 2.16 -5.36 4.70
N THR A 48 2.94 -6.28 5.26
CA THR A 48 4.34 -6.50 4.85
C THR A 48 4.45 -7.00 3.40
N GLU A 49 3.60 -7.94 3.01
CA GLU A 49 3.52 -8.45 1.63
C GLU A 49 3.13 -7.36 0.63
N ILE A 50 2.16 -6.52 0.99
CA ILE A 50 1.74 -5.36 0.21
C ILE A 50 2.91 -4.40 0.01
N LEU A 51 3.63 -4.01 1.07
CA LEU A 51 4.79 -3.12 0.93
C LEU A 51 5.86 -3.72 0.01
N ASN A 52 6.16 -5.00 0.16
CA ASN A 52 7.11 -5.70 -0.70
C ASN A 52 6.65 -5.71 -2.16
N GLN A 53 5.36 -5.92 -2.41
CA GLN A 53 4.79 -5.88 -3.75
C GLN A 53 4.87 -4.48 -4.35
N LEU A 54 4.59 -3.43 -3.59
CA LEU A 54 4.67 -2.04 -4.05
C LEU A 54 6.12 -1.63 -4.36
N VAL A 55 7.11 -2.17 -3.65
CA VAL A 55 8.54 -2.00 -3.99
C VAL A 55 8.87 -2.72 -5.30
N LYS A 56 8.41 -3.96 -5.50
CA LYS A 56 8.62 -4.69 -6.77
C LYS A 56 8.00 -3.99 -7.98
N LEU A 57 6.88 -3.30 -7.78
CA LEU A 57 6.20 -2.49 -8.80
C LEU A 57 6.83 -1.10 -8.98
N GLU A 58 7.91 -0.78 -8.25
CA GLU A 58 8.58 0.52 -8.24
C GLU A 58 7.69 1.72 -7.87
N ILE A 59 6.55 1.46 -7.22
CA ILE A 59 5.67 2.48 -6.65
C ILE A 59 6.31 3.07 -5.39
N LEU A 60 6.93 2.22 -4.58
CA LEU A 60 7.78 2.63 -3.45
C LEU A 60 9.25 2.52 -3.86
N LYS A 61 9.96 3.66 -3.88
CA LYS A 61 11.41 3.75 -4.11
C LYS A 61 12.13 4.11 -2.83
#